data_AF-A0A380WU48-F1
#
_entry.id   AF-A0A380WU48-F1
#
_cell.length_a   1.000
_cell.length_b   1.000
_cell.length_c   1.000
_cell.angle_alpha   90.00
_cell.angle_beta   90.00
_cell.angle_gamma   90.00
#
_symmetry.space_group_name_H-M   'P 1'
#
loop_
_entity.id
_entity.type
_entity.pdbx_description
1 polymer ?
#
loop_
_entity_poly.entity_id
_entity_poly.type
_entity_poly.pdbx_seq_one_letter_code
_entity_poly.pdbx_strand_id
1 'polypeptide(L)'
;MSDYNIVIGQFKELWRLSSIPLILSHNTPKIRNDYIGELSGKFTYKNYYELYNRCLSSRNYQILIQDESMISMYYAFSSDGEISRYNLSFIPSLNNEIDENNCDINNIIEDVENYMRIDFDIQGYEKIFHEKQHLHLGLNNKSQSNEKNVVRLPVAEKLYPWDFIFLILKLIYHLEDGYDKYFNKHKQEYYNIINVEDQIFHIKFKR
;
A
#
# COMPACT_ATOMS: atom_id res chain seq x y z
N MET A 1 12.94 16.23 13.46
CA MET A 1 13.38 15.73 12.14
C MET A 1 12.13 15.74 11.27
N SER A 2 12.13 16.36 10.08
CA SER A 2 10.91 16.43 9.25
C SER A 2 10.60 15.07 8.62
N ASP A 3 9.32 14.79 8.38
CA ASP A 3 8.86 13.53 7.77
C ASP A 3 9.54 13.30 6.41
N TYR A 4 9.74 14.35 5.61
CA TYR A 4 10.47 14.29 4.34
C TYR A 4 11.85 13.63 4.49
N ASN A 5 12.60 14.03 5.53
CA ASN A 5 13.92 13.48 5.79
C ASN A 5 13.86 12.02 6.27
N ILE A 6 12.82 11.66 7.03
CA ILE A 6 12.57 10.28 7.46
C ILE A 6 12.28 9.40 6.23
N VAL A 7 11.34 9.80 5.38
CA VAL A 7 10.95 9.07 4.16
C VAL A 7 12.13 8.89 3.21
N ILE A 8 12.91 9.94 2.93
CA ILE A 8 14.12 9.82 2.09
C ILE A 8 15.14 8.89 2.74
N GLY A 9 15.40 9.03 4.04
CA GLY A 9 16.34 8.20 4.76
C GLY A 9 15.97 6.73 4.65
N GLN A 10 14.69 6.42 4.83
CA GLN A 10 14.13 5.08 4.69
C GLN A 10 14.24 4.53 3.25
N PHE A 11 13.95 5.34 2.23
CA PHE A 11 14.10 4.91 0.83
C PHE A 11 15.56 4.61 0.46
N LYS A 12 16.52 5.34 1.03
CA LYS A 12 17.96 5.07 0.83
C LYS A 12 18.42 3.76 1.47
N GLU A 13 17.65 3.19 2.39
CA GLU A 13 17.98 1.92 3.05
C GLU A 13 17.26 0.71 2.44
N LEU A 14 16.43 0.86 1.38
CA LEU A 14 15.67 -0.25 0.77
C LEU A 14 16.55 -1.41 0.28
N TRP A 15 17.80 -1.13 -0.14
CA TRP A 15 18.74 -2.16 -0.56
C TRP A 15 19.02 -3.23 0.50
N ARG A 16 18.76 -2.95 1.78
CA ARG A 16 18.89 -3.94 2.85
C ARG A 16 17.91 -5.10 2.72
N LEU A 17 16.76 -4.85 2.07
CA LEU A 17 15.72 -5.85 1.86
C LEU A 17 16.11 -6.91 0.83
N SER A 18 17.14 -6.68 0.01
CA SER A 18 17.65 -7.66 -0.97
C SER A 18 18.17 -8.96 -0.34
N SER A 19 18.31 -9.01 0.98
CA SER A 19 18.68 -10.21 1.74
C SER A 19 17.47 -11.05 2.20
N ILE A 20 16.25 -10.55 2.00
CA ILE A 20 15.00 -11.30 2.19
C ILE A 20 14.73 -12.06 0.88
N PRO A 21 14.67 -13.41 0.87
CA PRO A 21 14.55 -14.19 -0.36
C PRO A 21 13.36 -13.84 -1.26
N LEU A 22 12.25 -13.41 -0.65
CA LEU A 22 11.03 -12.97 -1.34
C LEU A 22 11.24 -11.69 -2.17
N ILE A 23 12.24 -10.87 -1.87
CA ILE A 23 12.43 -9.58 -2.53
C ILE A 23 13.26 -9.78 -3.79
N LEU A 24 12.62 -9.63 -4.96
CA LEU A 24 13.27 -9.78 -6.24
C LEU A 24 14.10 -8.55 -6.62
N SER A 25 13.54 -7.35 -6.48
CA SER A 25 14.26 -6.10 -6.75
C SER A 25 13.67 -4.89 -6.04
N HIS A 26 14.43 -3.79 -6.04
CA HIS A 26 13.96 -2.49 -5.55
C HIS A 26 14.29 -1.38 -6.55
N ASN A 27 13.44 -0.36 -6.62
CA ASN A 27 13.69 0.83 -7.44
C ASN A 27 13.84 2.08 -6.58
N THR A 28 14.64 3.02 -7.06
CA THR A 28 14.72 4.35 -6.47
C THR A 28 13.47 5.14 -6.87
N PRO A 29 12.72 5.71 -5.90
CA PRO A 29 11.58 6.56 -6.23
C PRO A 29 12.07 7.87 -6.86
N LYS A 30 11.19 8.51 -7.62
CA LYS A 30 11.38 9.91 -8.04
C LYS A 30 11.33 10.81 -6.81
N ILE A 31 12.29 11.72 -6.67
CA ILE A 31 12.41 12.61 -5.50
C ILE A 31 12.27 14.06 -5.96
N ARG A 32 11.37 14.81 -5.33
CA ARG A 32 11.20 16.26 -5.43
C ARG A 32 11.01 16.87 -4.04
N ASN A 33 11.09 18.19 -3.95
CA ASN A 33 10.97 18.89 -2.67
C ASN A 33 9.59 18.72 -2.01
N ASP A 34 8.55 18.53 -2.81
CA ASP A 34 7.15 18.48 -2.40
C ASP A 34 6.56 17.06 -2.48
N TYR A 35 7.24 16.10 -3.12
CA TYR A 35 6.81 14.70 -3.17
C TYR A 35 7.94 13.70 -3.44
N ILE A 36 7.68 12.44 -3.07
CA ILE A 36 8.54 11.29 -3.35
C ILE A 36 7.67 10.14 -3.89
N GLY A 37 8.13 9.48 -4.95
CA GLY A 37 7.41 8.42 -5.66
C GLY A 37 6.46 8.96 -6.73
N GLU A 38 5.68 8.07 -7.31
CA GLU A 38 4.61 8.40 -8.26
C GLU A 38 3.35 7.62 -7.91
N LEU A 39 2.18 8.16 -8.25
CA LEU A 39 0.90 7.49 -8.00
C LEU A 39 0.76 6.30 -8.97
N SER A 40 0.46 5.11 -8.44
CA SER A 40 0.18 3.91 -9.25
C SER A 40 -1.19 3.97 -9.94
N GLY A 41 -2.11 4.76 -9.38
CA GLY A 41 -3.47 4.95 -9.88
C GLY A 41 -4.50 4.24 -8.99
N LYS A 42 -5.76 4.24 -9.42
CA LYS A 42 -6.83 3.52 -8.71
C LYS A 42 -7.17 2.24 -9.44
N PHE A 43 -6.72 1.13 -8.87
CA PHE A 43 -7.05 -0.20 -9.37
C PHE A 43 -8.52 -0.54 -9.13
N THR A 44 -9.11 -1.16 -10.13
CA THR A 44 -10.45 -1.73 -10.18
C THR A 44 -10.35 -2.98 -11.05
N TYR A 45 -11.29 -3.91 -10.95
CA TYR A 45 -11.27 -5.09 -11.82
C TYR A 45 -11.17 -4.75 -13.31
N LYS A 46 -11.85 -3.67 -13.75
CA LYS A 46 -11.90 -3.28 -15.17
C LYS A 46 -10.58 -2.76 -15.74
N ASN A 47 -9.71 -2.22 -14.89
CA ASN A 47 -8.47 -1.58 -15.32
C ASN A 47 -7.22 -2.24 -14.71
N TYR A 48 -7.39 -3.38 -14.03
CA TYR A 48 -6.31 -3.99 -13.27
C TYR A 48 -5.15 -4.39 -14.18
N TYR A 49 -5.43 -5.14 -15.25
CA TYR A 49 -4.42 -5.58 -16.22
C TYR A 49 -3.63 -4.42 -16.83
N GLU A 50 -4.32 -3.39 -17.31
CA GLU A 50 -3.67 -2.22 -17.92
C GLU A 50 -2.79 -1.48 -16.91
N LEU A 51 -3.32 -1.21 -15.70
CA LEU A 51 -2.59 -0.50 -14.66
C LEU A 51 -1.40 -1.31 -14.12
N TYR A 52 -1.57 -2.62 -13.95
CA TYR A 52 -0.53 -3.54 -13.51
C TYR A 52 0.65 -3.52 -14.49
N ASN A 53 0.38 -3.79 -15.78
CA ASN A 53 1.40 -3.81 -16.82
C ASN A 53 2.06 -2.44 -17.01
N ARG A 54 1.30 -1.35 -16.86
CA ARG A 54 1.87 0.00 -16.86
C ARG A 54 2.82 0.21 -15.68
N CYS A 55 2.44 -0.19 -14.47
CA CYS A 55 3.32 -0.06 -13.29
C CYS A 55 4.60 -0.89 -13.47
N LEU A 56 4.46 -2.12 -13.95
CA LEU A 56 5.59 -3.03 -14.18
C LEU A 56 6.57 -2.47 -15.22
N SER A 57 6.06 -2.09 -16.41
CA SER A 57 6.86 -1.57 -17.53
C SER A 57 7.52 -0.21 -17.25
N SER A 58 6.80 0.69 -16.57
CA SER A 58 7.33 2.01 -16.17
C SER A 58 8.22 1.97 -14.92
N ARG A 59 8.31 0.81 -14.26
CA ARG A 59 8.95 0.66 -12.94
C ARG A 59 8.38 1.60 -11.88
N ASN A 60 7.08 1.88 -11.96
CA ASN A 60 6.35 2.68 -10.98
C ASN A 60 5.97 1.83 -9.75
N TYR A 61 6.99 1.36 -9.05
CA TYR A 61 6.94 0.61 -7.80
C TYR A 61 8.32 0.68 -7.15
N GLN A 62 8.41 0.49 -5.83
CA GLN A 62 9.67 0.53 -5.10
C GLN A 62 10.19 -0.85 -4.73
N ILE A 63 9.32 -1.86 -4.61
CA ILE A 63 9.71 -3.25 -4.38
C ILE A 63 8.96 -4.14 -5.36
N LEU A 64 9.69 -5.07 -5.96
CA LEU A 64 9.14 -6.20 -6.70
C LEU A 64 9.40 -7.46 -5.90
N ILE A 65 8.35 -8.26 -5.69
CA ILE A 65 8.39 -9.52 -4.97
C ILE A 65 8.59 -10.66 -5.98
N GLN A 66 9.06 -11.81 -5.51
CA GLN A 66 9.39 -12.97 -6.33
C GLN A 66 8.20 -13.56 -7.11
N ASP A 67 6.98 -13.34 -6.62
CA ASP A 67 5.73 -13.68 -7.28
C ASP A 67 5.28 -12.61 -8.29
N GLU A 68 6.09 -11.58 -8.54
CA GLU A 68 5.80 -10.41 -9.38
C GLU A 68 4.84 -9.38 -8.77
N SER A 69 4.39 -9.57 -7.53
CA SER A 69 3.64 -8.53 -6.82
C SER A 69 4.51 -7.30 -6.55
N MET A 70 3.88 -6.12 -6.54
CA MET A 70 4.57 -4.82 -6.43
C MET A 70 4.16 -4.06 -5.18
N ILE A 71 5.11 -3.39 -4.53
CA ILE A 71 4.84 -2.37 -3.50
C ILE A 71 5.16 -0.99 -4.10
N SER A 72 4.14 -0.15 -4.25
CA SER A 72 4.23 1.21 -4.75
C SER A 72 3.92 2.20 -3.62
N MET A 73 4.77 3.22 -3.46
CA MET A 73 4.68 4.19 -2.38
C MET A 73 4.88 5.61 -2.90
N TYR A 74 3.88 6.45 -2.68
CA TYR A 74 3.91 7.88 -2.98
C TYR A 74 3.66 8.69 -1.71
N TYR A 75 4.46 9.73 -1.50
CA TYR A 75 4.36 10.67 -0.39
C TYR A 75 4.39 12.10 -0.90
N ALA A 76 3.55 12.97 -0.34
CA ALA A 76 3.57 14.41 -0.57
C ALA A 76 3.77 15.14 0.77
N PHE A 77 4.41 16.31 0.70
CA PHE A 77 4.85 17.04 1.88
C PHE A 77 4.34 18.49 1.88
N SER A 78 4.14 19.04 3.06
CA SER A 78 3.92 20.48 3.26
C SER A 78 5.24 21.26 3.11
N SER A 79 5.16 22.59 3.13
CA SER A 79 6.34 23.47 3.15
C SER A 79 7.28 23.19 4.33
N ASP A 80 6.73 22.71 5.44
CA ASP A 80 7.47 22.43 6.68
C ASP A 80 8.12 21.02 6.66
N GLY A 81 7.91 20.27 5.57
CA GLY A 81 8.44 18.91 5.39
C GLY A 81 7.63 17.82 6.10
N GLU A 82 6.42 18.14 6.56
CA GLU A 82 5.46 17.19 7.13
C GLU A 82 4.70 16.46 6.03
N ILE A 83 4.39 15.17 6.21
CA ILE A 83 3.53 14.42 5.29
C ILE A 83 2.15 15.09 5.24
N SER A 84 1.75 15.53 4.05
CA SER A 84 0.42 16.09 3.77
C SER A 84 -0.51 15.08 3.11
N ARG A 85 0.05 14.13 2.37
CA ARG A 85 -0.68 13.07 1.66
C ARG A 85 0.23 11.87 1.40
N TYR A 86 -0.34 10.67 1.33
CA TYR A 86 0.33 9.54 0.67
C TYR A 86 -0.65 8.57 0.04
N ASN A 87 -0.12 7.78 -0.87
CA ASN A 87 -0.78 6.63 -1.48
C ASN A 87 0.20 5.46 -1.45
N LEU A 88 -0.12 4.45 -0.66
CA LEU A 88 0.68 3.25 -0.47
C LEU A 88 -0.14 2.09 -1.01
N SER A 89 0.41 1.32 -1.95
CA SER A 89 -0.31 0.23 -2.60
C SER A 89 0.56 -1.03 -2.66
N PHE A 90 -0.01 -2.16 -2.26
CA PHE A 90 0.47 -3.48 -2.64
C PHE A 90 -0.44 -4.01 -3.75
N ILE A 91 0.18 -4.37 -4.85
CA ILE A 91 -0.45 -4.71 -6.11
C ILE A 91 -0.08 -6.17 -6.39
N PRO A 92 -0.96 -7.14 -6.10
CA PRO A 92 -0.77 -8.53 -6.43
C PRO A 92 -0.46 -8.76 -7.92
N SER A 93 0.35 -9.75 -8.20
CA SER A 93 0.54 -10.30 -9.55
C SER A 93 -0.77 -10.86 -10.12
N LEU A 94 -0.83 -10.95 -11.44
CA LEU A 94 -1.87 -11.72 -12.13
C LEU A 94 -1.31 -13.12 -12.44
N ASN A 95 -2.19 -14.12 -12.50
CA ASN A 95 -1.82 -15.43 -13.01
C ASN A 95 -1.30 -15.29 -14.46
N ASN A 96 -0.28 -16.08 -14.82
CA ASN A 96 0.34 -16.10 -16.14
C ASN A 96 -0.65 -16.41 -17.28
N GLU A 97 -1.81 -16.99 -16.97
CA GLU A 97 -2.88 -17.25 -17.94
C GLU A 97 -3.73 -16.00 -18.23
N ILE A 98 -3.60 -14.91 -17.46
CA ILE A 98 -4.37 -13.68 -17.63
C ILE A 98 -3.68 -12.72 -18.61
N ASP A 99 -4.43 -12.29 -19.61
CA ASP A 99 -4.08 -11.32 -20.64
C ASP A 99 -5.14 -10.21 -20.77
N GLU A 100 -4.94 -9.30 -21.72
CA GLU A 100 -5.87 -8.19 -21.98
C GLU A 100 -7.26 -8.63 -22.43
N ASN A 101 -7.40 -9.84 -22.97
CA ASN A 101 -8.62 -10.39 -23.54
C ASN A 101 -9.43 -11.22 -22.54
N ASN A 102 -8.81 -11.72 -21.47
CA ASN A 102 -9.46 -12.56 -20.46
C ASN A 102 -9.37 -12.03 -19.01
N CYS A 103 -8.90 -10.80 -18.80
CA CYS A 103 -8.90 -10.12 -17.49
C CYS A 103 -10.31 -9.63 -17.08
N ASP A 104 -11.30 -10.53 -17.03
CA ASP A 104 -12.59 -10.25 -16.42
C ASP A 104 -12.57 -10.53 -14.90
N ILE A 105 -13.61 -10.06 -14.19
CA ILE A 105 -13.70 -10.18 -12.72
C ILE A 105 -13.56 -11.63 -12.26
N ASN A 106 -14.21 -12.58 -12.95
CA ASN A 106 -14.27 -13.96 -12.50
C ASN A 106 -12.91 -14.65 -12.62
N ASN A 107 -12.08 -14.20 -13.56
CA ASN A 107 -10.78 -14.81 -13.81
C ASN A 107 -9.67 -14.27 -12.90
N ILE A 108 -9.81 -13.05 -12.36
CA ILE A 108 -8.75 -12.39 -11.57
C ILE A 108 -9.08 -12.22 -10.08
N ILE A 109 -10.29 -12.59 -9.64
CA ILE A 109 -10.77 -12.26 -8.29
C ILE A 109 -9.87 -12.82 -7.19
N GLU A 110 -9.38 -14.06 -7.38
CA GLU A 110 -8.47 -14.72 -6.44
C GLU A 110 -7.09 -14.05 -6.46
N ASP A 111 -6.57 -13.74 -7.65
CA ASP A 111 -5.26 -13.08 -7.81
C ASP A 111 -5.20 -11.73 -7.09
N VAL A 112 -6.27 -10.94 -7.15
CA VAL A 112 -6.30 -9.55 -6.67
C VAL A 112 -6.94 -9.39 -5.29
N GLU A 113 -7.29 -10.48 -4.61
CA GLU A 113 -7.97 -10.43 -3.31
C GLU A 113 -7.15 -9.69 -2.24
N ASN A 114 -5.82 -9.86 -2.31
CA ASN A 114 -4.87 -9.26 -1.39
C ASN A 114 -4.44 -7.84 -1.79
N TYR A 115 -5.05 -7.25 -2.83
CA TYR A 115 -4.79 -5.86 -3.20
C TYR A 115 -5.00 -4.96 -1.97
N MET A 116 -3.94 -4.26 -1.58
CA MET A 116 -3.96 -3.42 -0.39
C MET A 116 -3.65 -1.99 -0.78
N ARG A 117 -4.42 -1.03 -0.30
CA ARG A 117 -4.14 0.40 -0.51
C ARG A 117 -4.40 1.22 0.74
N ILE A 118 -3.46 2.08 1.12
CA ILE A 118 -3.62 3.04 2.20
C ILE A 118 -3.52 4.44 1.63
N ASP A 119 -4.58 5.22 1.82
CA ASP A 119 -4.63 6.63 1.48
C ASP A 119 -4.63 7.48 2.75
N PHE A 120 -3.88 8.57 2.73
CA PHE A 120 -3.92 9.64 3.74
C PHE A 120 -3.99 10.98 3.03
N ASP A 121 -4.90 11.86 3.44
CA ASP A 121 -5.06 13.20 2.88
C ASP A 121 -5.55 14.18 3.96
N ILE A 122 -4.78 15.25 4.22
CA ILE A 122 -5.12 16.29 5.21
C ILE A 122 -6.15 17.31 4.66
N GLN A 123 -6.23 17.52 3.34
CA GLN A 123 -7.02 18.61 2.74
C GLN A 123 -8.51 18.23 2.51
N GLY A 124 -8.84 16.95 2.38
CA GLY A 124 -10.22 16.46 2.20
C GLY A 124 -11.05 16.33 3.48
N TYR A 125 -10.60 16.90 4.60
CA TYR A 125 -11.16 16.67 5.93
C TYR A 125 -12.35 17.58 6.26
N GLU A 126 -13.56 17.04 6.19
CA GLU A 126 -14.68 17.49 7.02
C GLU A 126 -14.92 16.48 8.14
N LYS A 127 -14.90 16.95 9.39
CA LYS A 127 -14.98 16.21 10.67
C LYS A 127 -16.19 15.26 10.82
N ILE A 128 -17.05 15.15 9.79
CA ILE A 128 -18.35 14.47 9.85
C ILE A 128 -18.50 13.38 8.76
N PHE A 129 -17.60 13.26 7.75
CA PHE A 129 -17.84 12.33 6.62
C PHE A 129 -16.69 11.39 6.18
N HIS A 130 -15.41 11.62 6.52
CA HIS A 130 -14.28 10.77 6.08
C HIS A 130 -13.15 10.62 7.14
N GLU A 131 -12.63 9.40 7.29
CA GLU A 131 -11.48 9.09 8.17
C GLU A 131 -10.15 9.49 7.51
N LYS A 132 -9.20 10.00 8.32
CA LYS A 132 -7.91 10.56 7.85
C LYS A 132 -7.03 9.54 7.13
N GLN A 133 -7.15 8.26 7.47
CA GLN A 133 -6.35 7.18 6.93
C GLN A 133 -7.16 5.90 6.98
N HIS A 134 -7.21 5.17 5.87
CA HIS A 134 -7.87 3.87 5.84
C HIS A 134 -7.18 2.90 4.88
N LEU A 135 -7.00 1.68 5.37
CA LEU A 135 -6.59 0.51 4.60
C LEU A 135 -7.77 0.05 3.74
N HIS A 136 -7.59 -0.16 2.44
CA HIS A 136 -8.50 -0.95 1.60
C HIS A 136 -7.84 -2.30 1.38
N LEU A 137 -8.57 -3.39 1.66
CA LEU A 137 -8.23 -4.74 1.21
C LEU A 137 -9.21 -5.17 0.12
N GLY A 138 -8.69 -5.78 -0.95
CA GLY A 138 -9.45 -6.21 -2.11
C GLY A 138 -9.88 -5.06 -3.03
N LEU A 139 -10.35 -5.42 -4.23
CA LEU A 139 -10.90 -4.48 -5.21
C LEU A 139 -12.41 -4.29 -5.01
N ASN A 140 -12.87 -3.06 -5.27
CA ASN A 140 -14.29 -2.73 -5.19
C ASN A 140 -15.09 -3.40 -6.31
N ASN A 141 -15.95 -4.37 -5.98
CA ASN A 141 -16.87 -5.00 -6.92
C ASN A 141 -18.23 -4.28 -6.89
N LYS A 142 -18.58 -3.55 -7.95
CA LYS A 142 -19.91 -2.94 -8.10
C LYS A 142 -20.91 -3.82 -8.86
N SER A 143 -20.47 -4.98 -9.38
CA SER A 143 -21.17 -5.64 -10.49
C SER A 143 -21.88 -6.94 -10.14
N GLN A 144 -21.64 -7.55 -8.97
CA GLN A 144 -22.43 -8.71 -8.53
C GLN A 144 -22.62 -8.62 -7.01
N SER A 145 -23.89 -8.54 -6.60
CA SER A 145 -24.37 -8.34 -5.23
C SER A 145 -23.85 -7.05 -4.53
N ASN A 146 -24.62 -6.53 -3.58
CA ASN A 146 -24.25 -5.34 -2.79
C ASN A 146 -23.13 -5.64 -1.75
N GLU A 147 -22.26 -6.61 -2.02
CA GLU A 147 -21.21 -7.04 -1.11
C GLU A 147 -19.94 -6.23 -1.37
N LYS A 148 -19.76 -5.21 -0.52
CA LYS A 148 -18.49 -4.49 -0.41
C LYS A 148 -17.48 -5.42 0.26
N ASN A 149 -16.71 -6.19 -0.52
CA ASN A 149 -15.52 -6.89 -0.02
C ASN A 149 -14.33 -5.94 0.25
N VAL A 150 -14.59 -4.63 0.33
CA VAL A 150 -13.58 -3.66 0.71
C VAL A 150 -13.62 -3.50 2.22
N VAL A 151 -12.77 -4.25 2.90
CA VAL A 151 -12.49 -4.00 4.32
C VAL A 151 -11.79 -2.65 4.40
N ARG A 152 -12.38 -1.74 5.19
CA ARG A 152 -11.80 -0.44 5.52
C ARG A 152 -11.41 -0.44 6.97
N LEU A 153 -10.10 -0.42 7.25
CA LEU A 153 -9.60 -0.30 8.62
C LEU A 153 -8.99 1.09 8.81
N PRO A 154 -9.43 1.86 9.82
CA PRO A 154 -8.74 3.09 10.19
C PRO A 154 -7.32 2.73 10.65
N VAL A 155 -6.35 3.55 10.26
CA VAL A 155 -4.96 3.40 10.70
C VAL A 155 -4.63 4.58 11.60
N ALA A 156 -4.07 4.29 12.78
CA ALA A 156 -3.99 5.24 13.89
C ALA A 156 -2.92 6.33 13.69
N GLU A 157 -1.87 6.05 12.92
CA GLU A 157 -0.70 6.91 12.76
C GLU A 157 -0.19 6.99 11.31
N LYS A 158 0.53 8.09 10.99
CA LYS A 158 1.22 8.28 9.71
C LYS A 158 2.15 7.09 9.45
N LEU A 159 2.09 6.49 8.26
CA LEU A 159 2.97 5.39 7.87
C LEU A 159 4.17 5.88 7.07
N TYR A 160 5.36 5.45 7.44
CA TYR A 160 6.57 5.60 6.65
C TYR A 160 6.83 4.34 5.79
N PRO A 161 7.76 4.41 4.82
CA PRO A 161 8.00 3.29 3.91
C PRO A 161 8.22 1.94 4.60
N TRP A 162 9.02 1.89 5.67
CA TRP A 162 9.32 0.63 6.37
C TRP A 162 8.11 0.07 7.12
N ASP A 163 7.23 0.93 7.65
CA ASP A 163 5.97 0.48 8.26
C ASP A 163 5.11 -0.27 7.25
N PHE A 164 4.95 0.31 6.05
CA PHE A 164 4.12 -0.29 5.01
C PHE A 164 4.70 -1.60 4.50
N ILE A 165 6.02 -1.65 4.27
CA ILE A 165 6.70 -2.87 3.85
C ILE A 165 6.55 -3.97 4.90
N PHE A 166 6.72 -3.63 6.18
CA PHE A 166 6.54 -4.58 7.27
C PHE A 166 5.13 -5.16 7.30
N LEU A 167 4.10 -4.31 7.15
CA LEU A 167 2.71 -4.73 7.10
C LEU A 167 2.47 -5.74 5.97
N ILE A 168 2.96 -5.48 4.76
CA ILE A 168 2.82 -6.40 3.62
C ILE A 168 3.51 -7.73 3.92
N LEU A 169 4.77 -7.69 4.35
CA LEU A 169 5.54 -8.91 4.55
C LEU A 169 5.00 -9.77 5.70
N LYS A 170 4.46 -9.17 6.77
CA LYS A 170 3.86 -9.92 7.88
C LYS A 170 2.45 -10.41 7.59
N LEU A 171 1.58 -9.57 7.01
CA LEU A 171 0.18 -9.91 6.83
C LEU A 171 -0.08 -10.79 5.60
N ILE A 172 0.63 -10.54 4.50
CA ILE A 172 0.39 -11.23 3.22
C ILE A 172 1.36 -12.40 3.05
N TYR A 173 2.65 -12.19 3.36
CA TYR A 173 3.68 -13.21 3.15
C TYR A 173 4.04 -14.01 4.40
N HIS A 174 3.42 -13.70 5.55
CA HIS A 174 3.69 -14.37 6.83
C HIS A 174 5.19 -14.50 7.15
N LEU A 175 5.96 -13.44 6.86
CA LEU A 175 7.41 -13.43 6.97
C LEU A 175 7.86 -13.86 8.38
N GLU A 176 8.76 -14.85 8.42
CA GLU A 176 9.30 -15.40 9.65
C GLU A 176 9.94 -14.33 10.55
N ASP A 177 9.83 -14.51 11.87
CA ASP A 177 10.34 -13.58 12.88
C ASP A 177 11.87 -13.39 12.82
N GLY A 178 12.60 -14.32 12.20
CA GLY A 178 14.05 -14.18 11.96
C GLY A 178 14.43 -12.96 11.11
N TYR A 179 13.49 -12.42 10.32
CA TYR A 179 13.67 -11.22 9.51
C TYR A 179 13.26 -9.92 10.23
N ASP A 180 12.73 -10.00 11.45
CA ASP A 180 12.36 -8.80 12.22
C ASP A 180 13.54 -7.85 12.42
N LYS A 181 14.78 -8.36 12.43
CA LYS A 181 16.01 -7.57 12.59
C LYS A 181 16.12 -6.39 11.60
N TYR A 182 15.57 -6.51 10.40
CA TYR A 182 15.57 -5.43 9.41
C TYR A 182 14.66 -4.27 9.86
N PHE A 183 13.54 -4.61 10.48
CA PHE A 183 12.55 -3.67 10.99
C PHE A 183 12.87 -3.24 12.43
N ASN A 184 13.71 -3.97 13.17
CA ASN A 184 13.94 -3.70 14.59
C ASN A 184 14.51 -2.31 14.90
N LYS A 185 15.26 -1.69 13.96
CA LYS A 185 15.73 -0.29 14.08
C LYS A 185 14.58 0.72 14.15
N HIS A 186 13.41 0.30 13.67
CA HIS A 186 12.17 1.06 13.60
C HIS A 186 11.08 0.44 14.50
N LYS A 187 11.38 -0.64 15.27
CA LYS A 187 10.39 -1.47 16.00
C LYS A 187 9.61 -0.79 17.10
N GLN A 188 10.21 0.20 17.76
CA GLN A 188 9.57 0.78 18.94
C GLN A 188 8.29 1.54 18.59
N GLU A 189 8.02 1.81 17.30
CA GLU A 189 6.83 2.50 16.81
C GLU A 189 5.76 1.54 16.22
N TYR A 190 6.13 0.32 15.80
CA TYR A 190 5.22 -0.55 15.04
C TYR A 190 4.07 -1.20 15.83
N TYR A 191 4.21 -1.36 17.15
CA TYR A 191 3.26 -2.15 17.95
C TYR A 191 1.85 -1.53 18.07
N ASN A 192 1.66 -0.27 17.65
CA ASN A 192 0.37 0.44 17.72
C ASN A 192 -0.20 0.86 16.35
N ILE A 193 0.39 0.40 15.23
CA ILE A 193 -0.04 0.85 13.88
C ILE A 193 -1.50 0.49 13.58
N ILE A 194 -1.93 -0.69 14.04
CA ILE A 194 -3.31 -1.14 13.97
C ILE A 194 -3.79 -1.34 15.41
N ASN A 195 -4.06 -0.26 16.13
CA ASN A 195 -4.67 -0.35 17.45
C ASN A 195 -6.17 -0.60 17.27
N VAL A 196 -6.63 -1.84 17.46
CA VAL A 196 -8.03 -2.26 17.24
C VAL A 196 -8.97 -1.72 18.32
N GLU A 197 -8.44 -1.44 19.51
CA GLU A 197 -9.24 -1.10 20.70
C GLU A 197 -9.73 0.35 20.73
N ASP A 198 -9.04 1.28 20.06
CA ASP A 198 -9.41 2.71 19.97
C ASP A 198 -10.26 3.03 18.71
N GLN A 199 -10.73 2.02 17.98
CA GLN A 199 -11.40 2.21 16.70
C GLN A 199 -12.88 2.57 16.87
N ILE A 200 -13.26 3.76 16.39
CA ILE A 200 -14.68 4.10 16.19
C ILE A 200 -15.15 3.32 14.95
N PHE A 201 -15.69 2.13 15.16
CA PHE A 201 -16.31 1.34 14.09
C PHE A 201 -17.53 2.07 13.54
N HIS A 202 -17.41 2.76 12.40
CA HIS A 202 -18.57 3.24 11.66
C HIS A 202 -19.17 2.11 10.81
N ILE A 203 -19.75 1.11 11.49
CA ILE A 203 -20.65 0.14 10.83
C ILE A 203 -21.93 0.90 10.48
N LYS A 204 -22.03 1.40 9.24
CA LYS A 204 -23.30 1.86 8.69
C LYS A 204 -24.19 0.64 8.43
N PHE A 205 -25.02 0.29 9.40
CA PHE A 205 -26.21 -0.51 9.14
C PHE A 205 -27.10 0.27 8.16
N LYS A 206 -27.31 -0.27 6.96
CA LYS A 206 -28.43 0.15 6.13
C LYS A 206 -29.71 -0.29 6.84
N ARG A 207 -30.55 0.67 7.23
CA ARG A 207 -31.97 0.41 7.50
C ARG A 207 -32.70 0.15 6.19
#